data_AF-A0A376W5L5-F1
#
_entry.id   AF-A0A376W5L5-F1
#
_cell.length_a   1.000
_cell.length_b   1.000
_cell.length_c   1.000
_cell.angle_alpha   90.00
_cell.angle_beta   90.00
_cell.angle_gamma   90.00
#
_symmetry.space_group_name_H-M   'P 1'
#
loop_
_entity.id
_entity.type
_entity.pdbx_description
1 polymer ?
#
loop_
_entity_poly.entity_id
_entity_poly.type
_entity_poly.pdbx_seq_one_letter_code
_entity_poly.pdbx_strand_id
1 'polypeptide(L)'
;MDLTTDFTGKLFNEMYRWLGFTQDKLNDVVLTPPYVATLLARLARVNKDSYVWDFATGSAGLLVAAMNEMLIDARENIHSPNELQLKEAQIKAEQLLGLEVLSSIYMLAILNMILMGDGSSNILNKDSLADF
;
A
#
# COMPACT_ATOMS: atom_id res chain seq x y z
N MET A 1 -6.29 -3.30 -21.93
CA MET A 1 -4.92 -3.73 -21.57
C MET A 1 -4.13 -2.45 -21.45
N ASP A 2 -4.11 -1.92 -20.23
CA ASP A 2 -4.06 -0.48 -19.98
C ASP A 2 -2.64 0.08 -19.97
N LEU A 3 -2.47 1.21 -20.64
CA LEU A 3 -1.25 2.01 -20.69
C LEU A 3 -0.71 2.36 -19.28
N THR A 4 -1.61 2.46 -18.29
CA THR A 4 -1.31 2.72 -16.88
C THR A 4 -0.59 1.57 -16.19
N THR A 5 -0.96 0.31 -16.48
CA THR A 5 -0.28 -0.88 -15.96
C THR A 5 1.15 -1.01 -16.52
N ASP A 6 1.36 -0.70 -17.81
CA ASP A 6 2.69 -0.75 -18.44
C ASP A 6 3.61 0.38 -17.91
N PHE A 7 3.07 1.59 -17.71
CA PHE A 7 3.83 2.70 -17.12
C PHE A 7 4.23 2.42 -15.67
N THR A 8 3.29 1.95 -14.84
CA THR A 8 3.55 1.64 -13.43
C THR A 8 4.61 0.56 -13.31
N GLY A 9 4.50 -0.53 -14.07
CA GLY A 9 5.50 -1.61 -14.08
C GLY A 9 6.89 -1.15 -14.51
N LYS A 10 7.00 -0.29 -15.53
CA LYS A 10 8.27 0.29 -15.97
C LYS A 10 8.88 1.22 -14.93
N LEU A 11 8.07 2.06 -14.28
CA LEU A 11 8.52 2.95 -13.23
C LEU A 11 9.03 2.18 -12.00
N PHE A 12 8.33 1.12 -11.61
CA PHE A 12 8.79 0.21 -10.56
C PHE A 12 10.15 -0.40 -10.89
N ASN A 13 10.33 -0.92 -12.11
CA ASN A 13 11.63 -1.48 -12.53
C ASN A 13 12.76 -0.44 -12.49
N GLU A 14 12.49 0.82 -12.87
CA GLU A 14 13.49 1.88 -12.82
C GLU A 14 13.82 2.28 -11.37
N MET A 15 12.82 2.30 -10.48
CA MET A 15 13.01 2.51 -9.05
C MET A 15 13.85 1.40 -8.41
N TYR A 16 13.61 0.13 -8.76
CA TYR A 16 14.44 -0.99 -8.32
C TYR A 16 15.91 -0.83 -8.76
N ARG A 17 16.12 -0.37 -10.00
CA ARG A 17 17.45 -0.08 -10.53
C ARG A 17 18.12 1.07 -9.79
N TRP A 18 17.39 2.16 -9.51
CA TRP A 18 17.90 3.34 -8.82
C TRP A 18 18.28 3.06 -7.36
N LEU A 19 17.51 2.21 -6.68
CA LEU A 19 17.77 1.79 -5.30
C LEU A 19 18.88 0.74 -5.19
N GLY A 20 19.47 0.29 -6.31
CA GLY A 20 20.64 -0.57 -6.33
C GLY A 20 20.38 -1.97 -5.76
N PHE A 21 19.15 -2.48 -5.88
CA PHE A 21 18.84 -3.85 -5.47
C PHE A 21 19.61 -4.84 -6.35
N THR A 22 20.57 -5.55 -5.76
CA THR A 22 21.26 -6.68 -6.42
C THR A 22 20.32 -7.88 -6.48
N GLN A 23 20.53 -8.78 -7.44
CA GLN A 23 19.74 -10.01 -7.60
C GLN A 23 19.70 -10.85 -6.30
N ASP A 24 20.78 -10.84 -5.52
CA ASP A 24 20.85 -11.50 -4.22
C ASP A 24 19.94 -10.85 -3.16
N LYS A 25 19.88 -9.52 -3.09
CA LYS A 25 18.96 -8.79 -2.19
C LYS A 25 17.50 -8.89 -2.64
N LEU A 26 17.24 -9.05 -3.93
CA LEU A 26 15.89 -9.28 -4.45
C LEU A 26 15.36 -10.67 -4.05
N ASN A 27 16.25 -11.66 -3.92
CA ASN A 27 15.87 -13.00 -3.47
C ASN A 27 15.48 -13.05 -1.98
N ASP A 28 15.97 -12.11 -1.16
CA ASP A 28 15.58 -11.96 0.25
C ASP A 28 14.29 -11.13 0.45
N VAL A 29 13.78 -10.50 -0.61
CA VAL A 29 12.54 -9.70 -0.57
C VAL A 29 11.38 -10.52 -1.12
N VAL A 30 10.59 -11.10 -0.20
CA VAL A 30 9.37 -11.82 -0.57
C VAL A 30 8.25 -10.83 -0.83
N LEU A 31 7.79 -10.77 -2.08
CA LEU A 31 6.65 -9.94 -2.48
C LEU A 31 5.37 -10.76 -2.43
N THR A 32 4.35 -10.25 -1.73
CA THR A 32 3.00 -10.83 -1.78
C THR A 32 2.37 -10.53 -3.14
N PRO A 33 1.97 -11.55 -3.94
CA PRO A 33 1.32 -11.31 -5.21
C PRO A 33 0.03 -10.48 -5.05
N PRO A 34 -0.28 -9.54 -5.96
CA PRO A 34 -1.42 -8.63 -5.79
C PRO A 34 -2.76 -9.34 -5.54
N TYR A 35 -3.03 -10.43 -6.26
CA TYR A 35 -4.28 -11.19 -6.08
C TYR A 35 -4.38 -11.86 -4.69
N VAL A 36 -3.25 -12.22 -4.08
CA VAL A 36 -3.21 -12.76 -2.71
C VAL A 36 -3.52 -11.64 -1.72
N ALA A 37 -2.91 -10.47 -1.89
CA ALA A 37 -3.17 -9.30 -1.04
C ALA A 37 -4.65 -8.90 -1.07
N THR A 38 -5.26 -8.82 -2.26
CA THR A 38 -6.70 -8.55 -2.41
C THR A 38 -7.56 -9.63 -1.77
N LEU A 39 -7.22 -10.91 -1.95
CA LEU A 39 -7.94 -12.01 -1.30
C LEU A 39 -7.89 -11.88 0.22
N LEU A 40 -6.72 -11.59 0.79
CA LEU A 40 -6.54 -11.41 2.24
C LEU A 40 -7.36 -10.23 2.77
N ALA A 41 -7.32 -9.08 2.09
CA ALA A 41 -8.13 -7.91 2.47
C ALA A 41 -9.64 -8.23 2.50
N ARG A 42 -10.13 -8.97 1.50
CA ARG A 42 -11.53 -9.41 1.43
C ARG A 42 -11.88 -10.43 2.51
N LEU A 43 -11.02 -11.41 2.76
CA LEU A 43 -11.22 -12.41 3.82
C LEU A 43 -11.25 -11.77 5.20
N ALA A 44 -10.42 -10.73 5.42
CA ALA A 44 -10.44 -9.91 6.62
C ALA A 44 -11.66 -8.98 6.72
N ARG A 45 -12.49 -8.90 5.67
CA ARG A 45 -13.70 -8.06 5.59
C ARG A 45 -13.41 -6.57 5.81
N VAL A 46 -12.29 -6.11 5.26
CA VAL A 46 -11.93 -4.69 5.26
C VAL A 46 -13.05 -3.89 4.60
N ASN A 47 -13.46 -2.80 5.24
CA ASN A 47 -14.48 -1.86 4.77
C ASN A 47 -14.03 -0.41 5.00
N LYS A 48 -14.82 0.58 4.57
CA LYS A 48 -14.46 1.99 4.66
C LYS A 48 -14.15 2.47 6.08
N ASP A 49 -14.66 1.82 7.11
CA ASP A 49 -14.48 2.20 8.53
C ASP A 49 -13.38 1.41 9.24
N SER A 50 -12.70 0.51 8.53
CA SER A 50 -11.61 -0.31 9.09
C SER A 50 -10.33 0.50 9.30
N TYR A 51 -9.50 0.09 10.26
CA TYR A 51 -8.11 0.53 10.37
C TYR A 51 -7.20 -0.65 10.07
N VAL A 52 -6.28 -0.49 9.12
CA VAL A 52 -5.44 -1.58 8.62
C VAL A 52 -3.99 -1.30 8.98
N TRP A 53 -3.38 -2.29 9.62
CA TRP A 53 -2.01 -2.23 10.08
C TRP A 53 -1.20 -3.41 9.52
N ASP A 54 -0.09 -3.11 8.86
CA ASP A 54 0.89 -4.08 8.36
C ASP A 54 2.28 -3.87 9.02
N PHE A 55 2.69 -4.78 9.89
CA PHE A 55 3.98 -4.72 10.62
C PHE A 55 5.20 -5.10 9.77
N ALA A 56 4.98 -5.75 8.62
CA ALA A 56 6.02 -6.18 7.69
C ALA A 56 5.63 -5.74 6.28
N THR A 57 5.46 -4.43 6.13
CA THR A 57 4.79 -3.80 4.98
C THR A 57 5.46 -4.14 3.66
N GLY A 58 6.77 -4.39 3.65
CA GLY A 58 7.50 -4.64 2.43
C GLY A 58 7.28 -3.48 1.46
N SER A 59 6.88 -3.76 0.21
CA SER A 59 6.55 -2.74 -0.78
C SER A 59 5.13 -2.14 -0.65
N ALA A 60 4.44 -2.33 0.48
CA ALA A 60 3.05 -1.88 0.75
C ALA A 60 1.95 -2.54 -0.09
N GLY A 61 2.20 -3.73 -0.67
CA GLY A 61 1.20 -4.43 -1.50
C GLY A 61 -0.11 -4.73 -0.79
N LEU A 62 -0.05 -5.11 0.50
CA LEU A 62 -1.24 -5.39 1.31
C LEU A 62 -2.01 -4.11 1.65
N LEU A 63 -1.31 -3.03 2.01
CA LEU A 63 -1.93 -1.73 2.31
C LEU A 63 -2.62 -1.13 1.08
N VAL A 64 -2.03 -1.24 -0.11
CA VAL A 64 -2.68 -0.84 -1.36
C VAL A 64 -3.96 -1.66 -1.60
N ALA A 65 -3.89 -2.99 -1.40
CA ALA A 65 -5.05 -3.84 -1.59
C ALA A 65 -6.19 -3.50 -0.61
N ALA A 66 -5.86 -3.29 0.67
CA ALA A 66 -6.81 -2.86 1.68
C ALA A 66 -7.41 -1.50 1.34
N MET A 67 -6.58 -0.50 1.04
CA MET A 67 -7.04 0.84 0.65
C MET A 67 -8.05 0.79 -0.51
N ASN A 68 -7.78 -0.02 -1.53
CA ASN A 68 -8.69 -0.15 -2.67
C ASN A 68 -10.05 -0.73 -2.25
N GLU A 69 -10.09 -1.77 -1.43
CA GLU A 69 -11.35 -2.33 -0.93
C GLU A 69 -12.11 -1.31 -0.06
N MET A 70 -11.40 -0.51 0.76
CA MET A 70 -12.01 0.56 1.56
C MET A 70 -12.62 1.67 0.69
N LEU A 71 -11.95 2.07 -0.38
CA LEU A 71 -12.43 3.09 -1.31
C LEU A 71 -13.62 2.59 -2.14
N ILE A 72 -13.61 1.31 -2.54
CA ILE A 72 -14.75 0.67 -3.21
C ILE A 72 -15.97 0.69 -2.27
N ASP A 73 -15.82 0.20 -1.04
CA ASP A 73 -16.89 0.17 -0.05
C ASP A 73 -17.41 1.60 0.28
N ALA A 74 -16.53 2.60 0.34
CA ALA A 74 -16.93 3.99 0.51
C ALA A 74 -17.83 4.49 -0.64
N ARG A 75 -17.46 4.19 -1.89
CA ARG A 75 -18.22 4.61 -3.09
C ARG A 75 -19.56 3.90 -3.22
N GLU A 76 -19.65 2.67 -2.75
CA GLU A 76 -20.89 1.88 -2.79
C GLU A 76 -21.89 2.35 -1.71
N ASN A 77 -21.40 2.81 -0.55
CA ASN A 77 -22.25 3.12 0.61
C ASN A 77 -22.46 4.62 0.87
N ILE A 78 -21.69 5.52 0.25
CA ILE A 78 -21.82 6.98 0.44
C ILE A 78 -22.30 7.63 -0.85
N HIS A 79 -23.50 8.22 -0.81
CA HIS A 79 -24.13 8.84 -1.97
C HIS A 79 -23.87 10.35 -2.07
N SER A 80 -23.49 10.99 -0.96
CA SER A 80 -23.14 12.41 -0.93
C SER A 80 -21.72 12.60 -1.47
N PRO A 81 -21.52 13.37 -2.57
CA PRO A 81 -20.18 13.58 -3.13
C PRO A 81 -19.20 14.21 -2.13
N ASN A 82 -19.69 15.13 -1.29
CA ASN A 82 -18.86 15.80 -0.29
C ASN A 82 -18.44 14.85 0.84
N GLU A 83 -19.36 14.01 1.32
CA GLU A 83 -19.05 13.02 2.36
C GLU A 83 -18.11 11.94 1.82
N LEU A 84 -18.29 11.52 0.57
CA LEU A 84 -17.41 10.57 -0.08
C LEU A 84 -15.99 11.14 -0.18
N GLN A 85 -15.84 12.37 -0.65
CA GLN A 85 -14.53 13.02 -0.76
C GLN A 85 -13.82 13.13 0.60
N LEU A 86 -14.56 13.51 1.66
CA LEU A 86 -14.01 13.58 3.00
C LEU A 86 -13.58 12.19 3.50
N LYS A 87 -14.38 11.16 3.24
CA LYS A 87 -14.08 9.79 3.67
C LYS A 87 -12.88 9.21 2.92
N GLU A 88 -12.79 9.43 1.60
CA GLU A 88 -11.63 9.00 0.82
C GLU A 88 -10.33 9.67 1.31
N ALA A 89 -10.38 10.96 1.67
CA ALA A 89 -9.25 11.66 2.27
C ALA A 89 -8.88 11.08 3.65
N GLN A 90 -9.87 10.78 4.49
CA GLN A 90 -9.64 10.18 5.81
C GLN A 90 -9.00 8.79 5.71
N ILE A 91 -9.49 7.92 4.82
CA ILE A 91 -8.94 6.58 4.61
C ILE A 91 -7.44 6.66 4.30
N LYS A 92 -7.08 7.57 3.39
CA LYS A 92 -5.70 7.77 2.94
C LYS A 92 -4.78 8.36 4.00
N ALA A 93 -5.29 9.31 4.80
CA ALA A 93 -4.49 10.03 5.77
C ALA A 93 -4.37 9.33 7.14
N GLU A 94 -5.37 8.54 7.55
CA GLU A 94 -5.49 8.10 8.96
C GLU A 94 -5.67 6.59 9.15
N GLN A 95 -6.19 5.87 8.15
CA GLN A 95 -6.70 4.50 8.38
C GLN A 95 -5.74 3.37 7.95
N LEU A 96 -4.59 3.72 7.40
CA LEU A 96 -3.56 2.79 6.96
C LEU A 96 -2.29 3.05 7.76
N LEU A 97 -1.63 2.00 8.26
CA LEU A 97 -0.35 2.09 8.97
C LEU A 97 0.57 0.96 8.49
N GLY A 98 1.79 1.32 8.11
CA GLY A 98 2.81 0.36 7.69
C GLY A 98 4.13 0.55 8.42
N LEU A 99 4.81 -0.55 8.74
CA LEU A 99 6.18 -0.54 9.23
C LEU A 99 7.09 -1.35 8.31
N GLU A 100 8.26 -0.79 8.04
CA GLU A 100 9.32 -1.45 7.30
C GLU A 100 10.68 -1.06 7.88
N VAL A 101 11.52 -2.03 8.23
CA VAL A 101 12.81 -1.78 8.87
C VAL A 101 13.89 -1.40 7.86
N LEU A 102 13.84 -1.95 6.64
CA LEU A 102 14.84 -1.72 5.61
C LEU A 102 14.53 -0.42 4.85
N SER A 103 15.35 0.61 5.03
CA SER A 103 15.09 1.95 4.47
C SER A 103 14.89 1.95 2.95
N SER A 104 15.56 1.07 2.19
CA SER A 104 15.37 0.97 0.74
C SER A 104 14.01 0.39 0.35
N ILE A 105 13.48 -0.56 1.13
CA ILE A 105 12.16 -1.16 0.92
C ILE A 105 11.07 -0.19 1.41
N TYR A 106 11.32 0.49 2.52
CA TYR A 106 10.47 1.58 3.01
C TYR A 106 10.26 2.66 1.93
N MET A 107 11.33 3.10 1.26
CA MET A 107 11.21 4.06 0.15
C MET A 107 10.37 3.51 -1.01
N LEU A 108 10.49 2.22 -1.30
CA LEU A 108 9.67 1.55 -2.31
C LEU A 108 8.18 1.52 -1.91
N ALA A 109 7.87 1.26 -0.64
CA ALA A 109 6.51 1.33 -0.11
C ALA A 109 5.91 2.73 -0.22
N ILE A 110 6.65 3.76 0.17
CA ILE A 110 6.22 5.16 0.04
C ILE A 110 5.89 5.47 -1.42
N LEU A 111 6.78 5.13 -2.35
CA LEU A 111 6.56 5.37 -3.78
C LEU A 111 5.35 4.59 -4.31
N ASN A 112 5.14 3.34 -3.88
CA ASN A 112 3.97 2.56 -4.25
C ASN A 112 2.67 3.23 -3.78
N MET A 113 2.61 3.68 -2.52
CA MET A 113 1.43 4.36 -1.99
C MET A 113 1.15 5.71 -2.67
N ILE A 114 2.19 6.46 -3.05
CA ILE A 114 2.05 7.69 -3.83
C ILE A 114 1.47 7.39 -5.22
N LEU A 115 2.03 6.40 -5.92
CA LEU A 115 1.56 6.02 -7.27
C LEU A 115 0.11 5.52 -7.26
N MET A 116 -0.32 4.90 -6.16
CA MET A 116 -1.69 4.40 -5.99
C MET A 116 -2.68 5.45 -5.46
N GLY A 117 -2.25 6.69 -5.24
CA GLY A 117 -3.15 7.81 -4.95
C GLY A 117 -3.11 8.34 -3.50
N ASP A 118 -1.94 8.25 -2.86
CA ASP A 118 -1.52 8.91 -1.60
C ASP A 118 -2.06 8.32 -0.28
N GLY A 119 -1.90 7.02 -0.06
CA GLY A 119 -2.00 6.45 1.30
C GLY A 119 -0.65 6.41 2.03
N SER A 120 0.24 7.38 1.78
CA SER A 120 1.66 7.31 2.17
C SER A 120 1.97 7.83 3.58
N SER A 121 1.05 8.57 4.19
CA SER A 121 1.31 9.42 5.36
C SER A 121 1.74 8.67 6.63
N ASN A 122 1.45 7.37 6.71
CA ASN A 122 1.65 6.57 7.91
C ASN A 122 2.47 5.29 7.63
N ILE A 123 3.39 5.31 6.67
CA ILE A 123 4.42 4.28 6.60
C ILE A 123 5.62 4.77 7.42
N LEU A 124 6.15 3.92 8.30
CA LEU A 124 7.24 4.26 9.21
C LEU A 124 8.46 3.37 8.94
N ASN A 125 9.65 3.97 8.87
CA ASN A 125 10.90 3.21 8.84
C ASN A 125 11.34 2.85 10.27
N LYS A 126 10.77 1.77 10.82
CA LYS A 126 10.91 1.37 12.23
C LYS A 126 10.98 -0.14 12.39
N ASP A 127 11.45 -0.60 13.56
CA ASP A 127 11.43 -2.01 13.93
C ASP A 127 10.14 -2.31 14.71
N SER A 128 9.26 -3.10 14.10
CA SER A 128 7.98 -3.48 14.68
C SER A 128 8.08 -4.28 15.98
N LEU A 129 9.24 -4.89 16.28
CA LEU A 129 9.46 -5.67 17.50
C LEU A 129 10.11 -4.87 18.64
N ALA A 130 10.76 -3.75 18.32
CA ALA A 130 11.46 -2.93 19.31
C ALA A 130 10.70 -1.65 19.66
N ASP A 131 9.92 -1.11 18.74
CA ASP A 131 9.28 0.20 18.87
C ASP A 131 7.80 0.14 19.28
N PHE A 132 7.21 -1.07 19.40
CA PHE A 132 5.79 -1.33 19.73
C PHE A 132 5.62 -2.64 20.50
#